data_AF-A0A485A6C8-F1
#
_entry.id   AF-A0A485A6C8-F1
#
_cell.length_a   1.000
_cell.length_b   1.000
_cell.length_c   1.000
_cell.angle_alpha   90.00
_cell.angle_beta   90.00
_cell.angle_gamma   90.00
#
_symmetry.space_group_name_H-M   'P 1'
#
loop_
_entity.id
_entity.type
_entity.pdbx_description
1 polymer ?
#
loop_
_entity_poly.entity_id
_entity_poly.type
_entity_poly.pdbx_seq_one_letter_code
_entity_poly.pdbx_strand_id
1 'polypeptide(L)'
;MDLAKPEWKGRWAASPSGADFQAIVSAMLALKGEKATLDWLKAMKTNFVAYKGNSTVMKAVNAGQIDGGVIYHYYRFVDQAKTGENSKNTKLYYFKHQDPGAFVSISGGGVLASSKHKEQAQAFIKWITGKQGQEQLRTNNAFEYAVGVDAASNPKLTPLKALDAPKVEPSSLNSKKVIELMTQAGLL
;
A
#
# COMPACT_ATOMS: atom_id res chain seq x y z
N MET A 1 7.32 -9.50 9.75
CA MET A 1 7.01 -10.85 9.16
C MET A 1 6.07 -11.71 10.03
N ASP A 2 5.68 -11.29 11.23
CA ASP A 2 5.02 -12.17 12.23
C ASP A 2 3.63 -12.67 11.89
N LEU A 3 2.91 -12.06 10.94
CA LEU A 3 1.58 -12.51 10.50
C LEU A 3 1.56 -13.96 9.95
N ALA A 4 2.73 -14.54 9.67
CA ALA A 4 2.90 -15.95 9.32
C ALA A 4 2.83 -16.91 10.52
N LYS A 5 2.99 -16.43 11.75
CA LYS A 5 3.00 -17.29 12.94
C LYS A 5 1.58 -17.79 13.30
N PRO A 6 1.44 -18.98 13.91
CA PRO A 6 0.13 -19.59 14.20
C PRO A 6 -0.80 -18.73 15.07
N GLU A 7 -0.25 -17.90 15.97
CA GLU A 7 -1.04 -17.00 16.83
C GLU A 7 -1.80 -15.91 16.05
N TRP A 8 -1.55 -15.76 14.75
CA TRP A 8 -2.26 -14.85 13.85
C TRP A 8 -3.33 -15.53 12.99
N LYS A 9 -3.55 -16.84 13.15
CA LYS A 9 -4.53 -17.57 12.36
C LYS A 9 -5.95 -17.04 12.59
N GLY A 10 -6.61 -16.63 11.50
CA GLY A 10 -7.96 -16.06 11.50
C GLY A 10 -8.06 -14.62 12.01
N ARG A 11 -6.94 -13.95 12.29
CA ARG A 11 -6.92 -12.66 12.98
C ARG A 11 -6.60 -11.47 12.09
N TRP A 12 -6.25 -11.69 10.83
CA TRP A 12 -5.94 -10.59 9.92
C TRP A 12 -6.47 -10.79 8.50
N ALA A 13 -6.79 -9.68 7.85
CA ALA A 13 -7.33 -9.65 6.49
C ALA A 13 -6.41 -8.94 5.49
N ALA A 14 -6.58 -9.27 4.21
CA ALA A 14 -5.97 -8.58 3.09
C ALA A 14 -6.81 -8.71 1.82
N SER A 15 -6.48 -7.90 0.81
CA SER A 15 -7.06 -7.97 -0.54
C SER A 15 -6.02 -8.48 -1.56
N PRO A 16 -5.81 -9.80 -1.66
CA PRO A 16 -4.66 -10.38 -2.38
C PRO A 16 -4.69 -10.15 -3.90
N SER A 17 -5.89 -10.02 -4.49
CA SER A 17 -6.04 -9.77 -5.93
C SER A 17 -5.78 -8.33 -6.36
N GLY A 18 -5.60 -7.40 -5.39
CA GLY A 18 -5.35 -5.99 -5.67
C GLY A 18 -3.86 -5.69 -5.89
N ALA A 19 -3.58 -4.78 -6.82
CA ALA A 19 -2.21 -4.29 -7.08
C ALA A 19 -1.55 -3.73 -5.81
N ASP A 20 -2.33 -3.13 -4.90
CA ASP A 20 -1.83 -2.61 -3.62
C ASP A 20 -1.14 -3.68 -2.78
N PHE A 21 -1.80 -4.82 -2.57
CA PHE A 21 -1.23 -5.90 -1.77
C PHE A 21 -0.07 -6.57 -2.51
N GLN A 22 -0.19 -6.74 -3.83
CA GLN A 22 0.87 -7.30 -4.66
C GLN A 22 2.15 -6.45 -4.64
N ALA A 23 2.04 -5.12 -4.59
CA ALA A 23 3.19 -4.23 -4.43
C ALA A 23 3.90 -4.44 -3.08
N ILE A 24 3.16 -4.66 -1.98
CA ILE A 24 3.73 -5.00 -0.67
C ILE A 24 4.47 -6.34 -0.73
N VAL A 25 3.88 -7.35 -1.40
CA VAL A 25 4.55 -8.65 -1.61
C VAL A 25 5.81 -8.49 -2.47
N SER A 26 5.79 -7.59 -3.47
CA SER A 26 6.95 -7.26 -4.29
C SER A 26 8.08 -6.64 -3.47
N ALA A 27 7.75 -5.73 -2.55
CA ALA A 27 8.73 -5.16 -1.62
C ALA A 27 9.30 -6.21 -0.66
N MET A 28 8.45 -7.12 -0.16
CA MET A 28 8.90 -8.27 0.63
C MET A 28 9.86 -9.16 -0.16
N LEU A 29 9.55 -9.43 -1.44
CA LEU A 29 10.42 -10.19 -2.35
C LEU A 29 11.78 -9.52 -2.52
N ALA A 30 11.81 -8.21 -2.75
CA ALA A 30 13.06 -7.46 -2.89
C ALA A 30 13.89 -7.45 -1.59
N LEU A 31 13.24 -7.37 -0.42
CA LEU A 31 13.92 -7.25 0.88
C LEU A 31 14.33 -8.57 1.52
N LYS A 32 13.56 -9.64 1.29
CA LYS A 32 13.70 -10.94 1.98
C LYS A 32 14.04 -12.08 1.04
N GLY A 33 13.96 -11.86 -0.27
CA GLY A 33 14.21 -12.87 -1.28
C GLY A 33 13.04 -13.83 -1.47
N GLU A 34 13.15 -14.63 -2.53
CA GLU A 34 12.07 -15.50 -3.02
C GLU A 34 11.64 -16.55 -2.00
N LYS A 35 12.60 -17.28 -1.41
CA LYS A 35 12.30 -18.36 -0.46
C LYS A 35 11.50 -17.84 0.74
N ALA A 36 11.98 -16.79 1.39
CA ALA A 36 11.33 -16.23 2.58
C ALA A 36 9.94 -15.66 2.24
N THR A 37 9.79 -15.06 1.06
CA THR A 37 8.50 -14.55 0.59
C THR A 37 7.51 -15.67 0.33
N LEU A 38 7.91 -16.74 -0.37
CA LEU A 38 7.05 -17.89 -0.64
C LEU A 38 6.64 -18.60 0.65
N ASP A 39 7.56 -18.78 1.60
CA ASP A 39 7.27 -19.38 2.90
C ASP A 39 6.25 -18.53 3.67
N TRP A 40 6.40 -17.20 3.66
CA TRP A 40 5.44 -16.28 4.27
C TRP A 40 4.07 -16.31 3.58
N LEU A 41 4.01 -16.37 2.24
CA LEU A 41 2.76 -16.45 1.48
C LEU A 41 2.01 -17.78 1.74
N LYS A 42 2.72 -18.89 1.88
CA LYS A 42 2.12 -20.18 2.27
C LYS A 42 1.52 -20.12 3.68
N ALA A 43 2.24 -19.51 4.62
CA ALA A 43 1.71 -19.29 5.97
C ALA A 43 0.52 -18.32 5.96
N MET A 44 0.58 -17.25 5.16
CA MET A 44 -0.54 -16.34 4.93
C MET A 44 -1.78 -17.10 4.48
N LYS A 45 -1.69 -18.04 3.52
CA LYS A 45 -2.84 -18.84 3.06
C LYS A 45 -3.58 -19.55 4.19
N THR A 46 -2.87 -19.94 5.24
CA THR A 46 -3.46 -20.60 6.43
C THR A 46 -4.02 -19.59 7.43
N ASN A 47 -3.45 -18.39 7.50
CA ASN A 47 -3.72 -17.45 8.58
C ASN A 47 -4.71 -16.33 8.22
N PHE A 48 -4.74 -15.86 6.98
CA PHE A 48 -5.49 -14.67 6.61
C PHE A 48 -6.94 -14.95 6.20
N VAL A 49 -7.77 -13.90 6.21
CA VAL A 49 -9.09 -13.88 5.59
C VAL A 49 -9.09 -12.94 4.39
N ALA A 50 -9.51 -13.44 3.22
CA ALA A 50 -9.54 -12.67 1.99
C ALA A 50 -10.78 -11.77 1.91
N TYR A 51 -10.57 -10.51 1.55
CA TYR A 51 -11.65 -9.58 1.15
C TYR A 51 -11.33 -8.96 -0.20
N LYS A 52 -12.34 -8.57 -0.97
CA LYS A 52 -12.15 -7.86 -2.24
C LYS A 52 -12.10 -6.35 -2.00
N GLY A 53 -10.90 -5.78 -2.05
CA GLY A 53 -10.64 -4.36 -1.88
C GLY A 53 -10.26 -3.94 -0.45
N ASN A 54 -9.31 -3.02 -0.33
CA ASN A 54 -8.80 -2.53 0.95
C ASN A 54 -9.85 -1.77 1.78
N SER A 55 -10.79 -1.05 1.14
CA SER A 55 -11.94 -0.46 1.85
C SER A 55 -12.80 -1.52 2.53
N THR A 56 -12.95 -2.69 1.92
CA THR A 56 -13.71 -3.81 2.48
C THR A 56 -12.97 -4.44 3.66
N VAL A 57 -11.63 -4.60 3.55
CA VAL A 57 -10.77 -5.01 4.68
C VAL A 57 -10.95 -4.05 5.87
N MET A 58 -10.83 -2.74 5.62
CA MET A 58 -11.01 -1.72 6.67
C MET A 58 -12.40 -1.78 7.30
N LYS A 59 -13.45 -1.95 6.49
CA LYS A 59 -14.84 -2.06 6.99
C LYS A 59 -15.04 -3.32 7.83
N ALA A 60 -14.43 -4.45 7.47
CA ALA A 60 -14.48 -5.68 8.24
C ALA A 60 -13.85 -5.51 9.63
N VAL A 61 -12.67 -4.87 9.70
CA VAL A 61 -12.02 -4.52 10.97
C VAL A 61 -12.91 -3.56 11.78
N ASN A 62 -13.44 -2.51 11.13
CA ASN A 62 -14.33 -1.54 11.77
C ASN A 62 -15.60 -2.16 12.38
N ALA A 63 -16.11 -3.22 11.74
CA ALA A 63 -17.27 -3.99 12.19
C ALA A 63 -16.94 -5.06 13.24
N GLY A 64 -15.65 -5.21 13.62
CA GLY A 64 -15.21 -6.22 14.58
C GLY A 64 -15.24 -7.66 14.04
N GLN A 65 -15.26 -7.84 12.72
CA GLN A 65 -15.25 -9.17 12.09
C GLN A 65 -13.87 -9.84 12.13
N ILE A 66 -12.81 -9.03 12.20
CA ILE A 66 -11.42 -9.48 12.23
C ILE A 66 -10.54 -8.46 12.96
N ASP A 67 -9.51 -8.91 13.68
CA ASP A 67 -8.71 -8.04 14.56
C ASP A 67 -7.95 -6.93 13.80
N GLY A 68 -7.52 -7.21 12.57
CA GLY A 68 -6.75 -6.26 11.77
C GLY A 68 -6.66 -6.61 10.29
N GLY A 69 -5.92 -5.80 9.54
CA GLY A 69 -5.67 -6.07 8.13
C GLY A 69 -4.51 -5.27 7.56
N VAL A 70 -3.95 -5.76 6.46
CA VAL A 70 -2.85 -5.12 5.74
C VAL A 70 -3.43 -4.33 4.56
N ILE A 71 -3.42 -3.00 4.69
CA ILE A 71 -3.92 -2.02 3.72
C ILE A 71 -2.99 -0.80 3.70
N TYR A 72 -3.10 0.08 2.70
CA TYR A 72 -2.44 1.39 2.75
C TYR A 72 -3.14 2.37 3.69
N HIS A 73 -2.42 3.41 4.12
CA HIS A 73 -2.86 4.34 5.16
C HIS A 73 -4.07 5.18 4.75
N TYR A 74 -4.13 5.61 3.49
CA TYR A 74 -5.04 6.66 3.04
C TYR A 74 -6.52 6.26 3.12
N TYR A 75 -6.85 4.96 3.03
CA TYR A 75 -8.22 4.45 3.12
C TYR A 75 -8.97 4.96 4.36
N ARG A 76 -8.29 4.98 5.51
CA ARG A 76 -8.87 5.49 6.76
C ARG A 76 -9.13 6.98 6.70
N PHE A 77 -8.18 7.77 6.20
CA PHE A 77 -8.30 9.22 6.13
C PHE A 77 -9.37 9.65 5.13
N VAL A 78 -9.47 8.97 3.99
CA VAL A 78 -10.49 9.21 2.95
C VAL A 78 -11.90 8.99 3.52
N ASP A 79 -12.13 7.90 4.26
CA ASP A 79 -13.43 7.63 4.87
C ASP A 79 -13.76 8.63 6.00
N GLN A 80 -12.77 8.97 6.83
CA GLN A 80 -12.92 9.98 7.90
C GLN A 80 -13.21 11.40 7.37
N ALA A 81 -12.73 11.75 6.18
CA ALA A 81 -13.07 13.02 5.54
C ALA A 81 -14.48 13.05 4.91
N LYS A 82 -15.15 11.89 4.87
CA LYS A 82 -16.56 11.75 4.48
C LYS A 82 -17.43 11.66 5.74
N THR A 83 -17.93 10.46 6.06
CA THR A 83 -18.79 10.20 7.22
C THR A 83 -18.07 9.48 8.36
N GLY A 84 -16.92 8.86 8.07
CA GLY A 84 -16.19 8.02 9.03
C GLY A 84 -16.90 6.70 9.38
N GLU A 85 -18.02 6.37 8.75
CA GLU A 85 -18.86 5.22 9.13
C GLU A 85 -18.12 3.88 9.03
N ASN A 86 -17.16 3.77 8.09
CA ASN A 86 -16.40 2.56 7.82
C ASN A 86 -15.03 2.54 8.55
N SER A 87 -14.71 3.57 9.35
CA SER A 87 -13.39 3.71 9.98
C SER A 87 -13.41 4.20 11.44
N LYS A 88 -14.58 4.51 11.99
CA LYS A 88 -14.75 5.03 13.37
C LYS A 88 -14.11 4.16 14.46
N ASN A 89 -14.05 2.84 14.26
CA ASN A 89 -13.52 1.88 15.23
C ASN A 89 -12.12 1.35 14.84
N THR A 90 -11.44 2.00 13.89
CA THR A 90 -10.11 1.56 13.43
C THR A 90 -9.01 2.53 13.84
N LYS A 91 -7.80 1.99 14.01
CA LYS A 91 -6.55 2.75 14.15
C LYS A 91 -5.52 2.18 13.17
N LEU A 92 -4.55 3.01 12.79
CA LEU A 92 -3.44 2.57 11.94
C LEU A 92 -2.25 2.22 12.82
N TYR A 93 -1.63 1.08 12.53
CA TYR A 93 -0.34 0.68 13.07
C TYR A 93 0.71 0.83 11.96
N TYR A 94 1.81 1.52 12.26
CA TYR A 94 2.95 1.66 11.35
C TYR A 94 4.07 0.75 11.85
N PHE A 95 4.48 -0.23 11.04
CA PHE A 95 5.48 -1.23 11.44
C PHE A 95 6.84 -0.63 11.78
N LYS A 96 7.26 0.43 11.06
CA LYS A 96 8.57 1.08 11.20
C LYS A 96 9.73 0.09 11.09
N HIS A 97 10.90 0.44 11.64
CA HIS A 97 12.05 -0.44 11.82
C HIS A 97 12.57 -1.04 10.52
N GLN A 98 12.36 -0.36 9.40
CA GLN A 98 12.69 -0.86 8.06
C GLN A 98 12.10 -2.27 7.80
N ASP A 99 10.99 -2.62 8.48
CA ASP A 99 10.29 -3.88 8.25
C ASP A 99 9.63 -3.84 6.86
N PRO A 100 9.51 -4.98 6.15
CA PRO A 100 8.76 -5.03 4.89
C PRO A 100 7.33 -4.47 4.99
N GLY A 101 6.67 -4.57 6.14
CA GLY A 101 5.35 -3.97 6.40
C GLY A 101 5.36 -2.45 6.54
N ALA A 102 6.54 -1.82 6.67
CA ALA A 102 6.72 -0.37 6.65
C ALA A 102 7.00 0.16 5.23
N PHE A 103 6.88 -0.69 4.20
CA PHE A 103 7.05 -0.30 2.81
C PHE A 103 6.12 0.87 2.41
N VAL A 104 6.72 1.89 1.81
CA VAL A 104 5.99 3.01 1.20
C VAL A 104 5.97 2.78 -0.31
N SER A 105 4.80 2.42 -0.82
CA SER A 105 4.59 2.28 -2.26
C SER A 105 4.59 3.65 -2.95
N ILE A 106 5.16 3.69 -4.16
CA ILE A 106 5.31 4.92 -4.94
C ILE A 106 4.40 4.85 -6.16
N SER A 107 3.40 5.73 -6.20
CA SER A 107 2.55 5.94 -7.37
C SER A 107 3.39 6.55 -8.51
N GLY A 108 3.39 5.90 -9.68
CA GLY A 108 4.18 6.30 -10.84
C GLY A 108 3.35 6.99 -11.94
N GLY A 109 3.99 7.87 -12.70
CA GLY A 109 3.43 8.49 -13.90
C GLY A 109 4.42 8.46 -15.05
N GLY A 110 3.94 8.21 -16.28
CA GLY A 110 4.78 8.14 -17.46
C GLY A 110 4.04 8.55 -18.74
N VAL A 111 4.77 9.11 -19.70
CA VAL A 111 4.23 9.47 -21.02
C VAL A 111 4.52 8.35 -22.00
N LEU A 112 3.47 7.83 -22.65
CA LEU A 112 3.64 6.80 -23.68
C LEU A 112 4.35 7.39 -24.91
N ALA A 113 5.35 6.65 -25.41
CA ALA A 113 6.07 7.01 -26.62
C ALA A 113 5.17 7.13 -27.87
N SER A 114 4.03 6.42 -27.86
CA SER A 114 3.01 6.41 -28.91
C SER A 114 1.98 7.55 -28.80
N SER A 115 2.05 8.41 -27.78
CA SER A 115 1.09 9.50 -27.61
C SER A 115 1.05 10.43 -28.82
N LYS A 116 -0.16 10.79 -29.27
CA LYS A 116 -0.41 11.82 -30.30
C LYS A 116 -0.43 13.25 -29.73
N HIS A 117 -0.39 13.37 -28.40
CA HIS A 117 -0.42 14.63 -27.65
C HIS A 117 0.75 14.68 -26.66
N LYS A 118 1.98 14.46 -27.16
CA LYS A 118 3.18 14.31 -26.32
C LYS A 118 3.44 15.54 -25.46
N GLU A 119 3.32 16.73 -26.04
CA GLU A 119 3.56 17.99 -25.34
C GLU A 119 2.58 18.18 -24.17
N GLN A 120 1.29 17.95 -24.40
CA GLN A 120 0.26 18.05 -23.37
C GLN A 120 0.45 16.98 -22.29
N ALA A 121 0.81 15.75 -22.67
CA ALA A 121 1.07 14.67 -21.71
C ALA A 121 2.31 14.97 -20.84
N GLN A 122 3.38 15.51 -21.43
CA GLN A 122 4.57 15.95 -20.68
C GLN A 122 4.24 17.12 -19.75
N ALA A 123 3.45 18.10 -20.22
CA ALA A 123 2.97 19.20 -19.41
C ALA A 123 2.12 18.72 -18.23
N PHE A 124 1.30 17.69 -18.43
CA PHE A 124 0.51 17.07 -17.37
C PHE A 124 1.39 16.41 -16.29
N ILE A 125 2.36 15.56 -16.68
CA ILE A 125 3.30 14.94 -15.72
C ILE A 125 4.09 16.01 -14.96
N LYS A 126 4.58 17.04 -15.66
CA LYS A 126 5.28 18.18 -15.05
C LYS A 126 4.38 18.94 -14.06
N TRP A 127 3.10 19.10 -14.37
CA TRP A 127 2.17 19.82 -13.50
C TRP A 127 1.82 19.03 -12.23
N ILE A 128 1.48 17.73 -12.36
CA ILE A 128 1.11 16.91 -11.19
C ILE A 128 2.28 16.69 -10.22
N THR A 129 3.51 16.63 -10.75
CA THR A 129 4.73 16.51 -9.95
C THR A 129 5.31 17.85 -9.50
N GLY A 130 4.86 18.95 -10.09
CA GLY A 130 5.25 20.31 -9.74
C GLY A 130 4.53 20.85 -8.51
N LYS A 131 4.89 22.07 -8.10
CA LYS A 131 4.39 22.73 -6.89
C LYS A 131 2.86 22.70 -6.77
N GLN A 132 2.13 23.05 -7.84
CA GLN A 132 0.67 23.09 -7.82
C GLN A 132 0.06 21.70 -7.64
N GLY A 133 0.53 20.69 -8.38
CA GLY A 133 0.01 19.33 -8.26
C GLY A 133 0.27 18.71 -6.89
N GLN A 134 1.47 18.92 -6.35
CA GLN A 134 1.84 18.44 -5.02
C GLN A 134 1.09 19.18 -3.90
N GLU A 135 0.81 20.47 -4.09
CA GLU A 135 -0.05 21.25 -3.19
C GLU A 135 -1.49 20.70 -3.19
N GLN A 136 -2.01 20.30 -4.35
CA GLN A 136 -3.33 19.64 -4.42
C GLN A 136 -3.33 18.32 -3.64
N LEU A 137 -2.28 17.50 -3.73
CA LEU A 137 -2.17 16.28 -2.90
C LEU A 137 -2.15 16.59 -1.40
N ARG A 138 -1.50 17.69 -1.01
CA ARG A 138 -1.45 18.14 0.38
C ARG A 138 -2.83 18.51 0.93
N THR A 139 -3.66 19.18 0.11
CA THR A 139 -4.91 19.79 0.58
C THR A 139 -6.19 19.02 0.22
N ASN A 140 -6.13 18.11 -0.74
CA ASN A 140 -7.31 17.34 -1.16
C ASN A 140 -7.68 16.24 -0.14
N ASN A 141 -8.79 15.55 -0.43
CA ASN A 141 -9.31 14.47 0.41
C ASN A 141 -8.82 13.08 -0.02
N ALA A 142 -7.72 12.98 -0.77
CA ALA A 142 -7.09 11.70 -1.13
C ALA A 142 -6.11 11.20 -0.07
N PHE A 143 -5.47 12.12 0.67
CA PHE A 143 -4.55 11.81 1.78
C PHE A 143 -3.36 10.91 1.41
N GLU A 144 -2.92 10.94 0.15
CA GLU A 144 -1.65 10.38 -0.27
C GLU A 144 -0.49 11.33 0.05
N TYR A 145 0.73 10.80 0.10
CA TYR A 145 1.92 11.60 0.37
C TYR A 145 2.37 12.36 -0.87
N ALA A 146 2.78 13.62 -0.68
CA ALA A 146 3.49 14.38 -1.69
C ALA A 146 4.95 13.88 -1.81
N VAL A 147 5.49 13.89 -3.02
CA VAL A 147 6.84 13.39 -3.38
C VAL A 147 7.72 14.47 -4.04
N GLY A 148 7.17 15.65 -4.33
CA GLY A 148 7.95 16.77 -4.86
C GLY A 148 9.04 17.25 -3.88
N VAL A 149 10.11 17.82 -4.42
CA VAL A 149 11.18 18.43 -3.61
C VAL A 149 10.59 19.53 -2.73
N ASP A 150 10.86 19.47 -1.43
CA ASP A 150 10.33 20.36 -0.39
C ASP A 150 8.79 20.44 -0.30
N ALA A 151 8.07 19.46 -0.88
CA ALA A 151 6.62 19.41 -0.81
C ALA A 151 6.17 18.77 0.51
N ALA A 152 5.41 19.53 1.31
CA ALA A 152 4.75 18.99 2.50
C ALA A 152 3.54 18.13 2.11
N SER A 153 3.34 17.04 2.84
CA SER A 153 2.11 16.24 2.78
C SER A 153 1.03 16.79 3.72
N ASN A 154 -0.18 16.25 3.64
CA ASN A 154 -1.28 16.67 4.50
C ASN A 154 -0.88 16.57 6.00
N PRO A 155 -1.16 17.59 6.84
CA PRO A 155 -0.70 17.63 8.23
C PRO A 155 -1.32 16.55 9.13
N LYS A 156 -2.39 15.86 8.68
CA LYS A 156 -2.97 14.71 9.40
C LYS A 156 -2.14 13.44 9.26
N LEU A 157 -1.21 13.38 8.31
CA LEU A 157 -0.39 12.21 8.03
C LEU A 157 0.87 12.18 8.89
N THR A 158 1.27 10.99 9.31
CA THR A 158 2.62 10.77 9.86
C THR A 158 3.65 11.19 8.80
N PRO A 159 4.60 12.11 9.08
CA PRO A 159 5.58 12.53 8.09
C PRO A 159 6.37 11.35 7.53
N LEU A 160 6.68 11.33 6.23
CA LEU A 160 7.43 10.25 5.57
C LEU A 160 8.72 9.88 6.33
N LYS A 161 9.47 10.89 6.79
CA LYS A 161 10.71 10.70 7.58
C LYS A 161 10.53 9.98 8.91
N ALA A 162 9.31 9.94 9.46
CA ALA A 162 8.98 9.29 10.73
C ALA A 162 8.41 7.88 10.54
N LEU A 163 8.20 7.44 9.30
CA LEU A 163 7.72 6.09 8.98
C LEU A 163 8.80 5.03 9.11
N ASP A 164 10.09 5.42 9.09
CA ASP A 164 11.23 4.49 9.17
C ASP A 164 11.09 3.31 8.19
N ALA A 165 10.76 3.66 6.94
CA ALA A 165 10.48 2.73 5.86
C ALA A 165 11.76 2.06 5.35
N PRO A 166 11.69 0.79 4.89
CA PRO A 166 12.83 0.14 4.25
C PRO A 166 13.17 0.84 2.93
N LYS A 167 14.46 0.78 2.57
CA LYS A 167 14.92 1.19 1.23
C LYS A 167 14.59 0.09 0.23
N VAL A 168 13.69 0.38 -0.69
CA VAL A 168 13.30 -0.51 -1.79
C VAL A 168 13.40 0.28 -3.08
N GLU A 169 14.23 -0.18 -4.01
CA GLU A 169 14.36 0.44 -5.34
C GLU A 169 13.09 0.12 -6.16
N PRO A 170 12.25 1.11 -6.52
CA PRO A 170 11.00 0.85 -7.22
C PRO A 170 11.19 0.11 -8.55
N SER A 171 12.30 0.35 -9.27
CA SER A 171 12.57 -0.33 -10.54
C SER A 171 12.91 -1.82 -10.39
N SER A 172 13.19 -2.29 -9.17
CA SER A 172 13.47 -3.70 -8.86
C SER A 172 12.22 -4.52 -8.55
N LEU A 173 11.06 -3.87 -8.40
CA LEU A 173 9.80 -4.52 -8.09
C LEU A 173 9.32 -5.37 -9.28
N ASN A 174 8.93 -6.62 -9.02
CA ASN A 174 8.63 -7.60 -10.05
C ASN A 174 7.21 -8.18 -9.90
N SER A 175 6.24 -7.54 -10.54
CA SER A 175 4.84 -7.96 -10.51
C SER A 175 4.63 -9.38 -11.05
N LYS A 176 5.30 -9.75 -12.15
CA LYS A 176 5.20 -11.09 -12.74
C LYS A 176 5.59 -12.17 -11.73
N LYS A 177 6.75 -12.00 -11.08
CA LYS A 177 7.24 -12.95 -10.07
C LYS A 177 6.32 -13.01 -8.84
N VAL A 178 5.77 -11.86 -8.42
CA VAL A 178 4.78 -11.83 -7.33
C VAL A 178 3.54 -12.66 -7.67
N ILE A 179 2.98 -12.51 -8.87
CA ILE A 179 1.82 -13.31 -9.30
C ILE A 179 2.17 -14.81 -9.28
N GLU A 180 3.32 -15.19 -9.83
CA GLU A 180 3.79 -16.59 -9.80
C GLU A 180 3.83 -17.15 -8.36
N LEU A 181 4.44 -16.42 -7.42
CA LEU A 181 4.57 -16.87 -6.03
C LEU A 181 3.22 -16.89 -5.29
N MET A 182 2.35 -15.90 -5.53
CA MET A 182 1.03 -15.85 -4.91
C MET A 182 0.10 -16.96 -5.44
N THR A 183 0.14 -17.26 -6.73
CA THR A 183 -0.55 -18.42 -7.33
C THR A 183 0.02 -19.73 -6.78
N GLN A 184 1.35 -19.87 -6.67
CA GLN A 184 1.99 -21.04 -6.07
C GLN A 184 1.57 -21.26 -4.61
N ALA A 185 1.32 -20.18 -3.87
CA ALA A 185 0.79 -20.23 -2.50
C ALA A 185 -0.74 -20.39 -2.43
N GLY A 186 -1.45 -20.44 -3.56
CA GLY A 186 -2.91 -20.59 -3.63
C GLY A 186 -3.69 -19.36 -3.17
N LEU A 187 -3.11 -18.17 -3.28
CA LEU A 187 -3.73 -16.89 -2.90
C LEU A 187 -4.46 -16.19 -4.05
N LEU A 188 -4.20 -16.61 -5.29
CA LEU A 188 -4.80 -16.14 -6.53
C LEU A 188 -5.36 -17.32 -7.33
#